data_AF-A0A367M720-F1
#
_entry.id   AF-A0A367M720-F1
#
_cell.length_a   1.000
_cell.length_b   1.000
_cell.length_c   1.000
_cell.angle_alpha   90.00
_cell.angle_beta   90.00
_cell.angle_gamma   90.00
#
_symmetry.space_group_name_H-M   'P 1'
#
loop_
_entity.id
_entity.type
_entity.pdbx_description
1 polymer ?
#
loop_
_entity_poly.entity_id
_entity_poly.type
_entity_poly.pdbx_seq_one_letter_code
_entity_poly.pdbx_strand_id
1 'polypeptide(L)'
;MKFQKRSACMLGLLLIFACMAGYAVPARATAGEYSSMLRIPAPDRPGDADVVDEAPLRQAADGLRSPSPSSLVLGLLVACLVCVGCLGWNTVLQLRLRRWQRTEADLSGRLALKQALVDGIPYPVSIRTLDGRLLACNRNYLESLRMTREQARGTLLTDSDWVEGSKARLMHQQCLAVARGGTASFTDMAVRIGGQLLEIHHWVTPYRDRQGRVLGLMNGWIDITERERLARQLREAMRQADEANRAKSVFLATM
;
A
#
# COMPACT_ATOMS: atom_id res chain seq x y z
N MET A 1 10.72 -11.53 10.56
CA MET A 1 11.87 -10.81 11.18
C MET A 1 11.49 -9.62 12.09
N LYS A 2 10.30 -9.57 12.75
CA LYS A 2 9.92 -8.43 13.63
C LYS A 2 9.86 -8.74 15.14
N PHE A 3 10.13 -9.98 15.56
CA PHE A 3 10.15 -10.34 16.99
C PHE A 3 11.49 -10.11 17.69
N GLN A 4 12.57 -9.86 16.95
CA GLN A 4 13.93 -9.78 17.51
C GLN A 4 14.29 -8.40 18.10
N LYS A 5 13.50 -7.34 17.82
CA LYS A 5 13.76 -5.97 18.34
C LYS A 5 13.12 -5.67 19.70
N ARG A 6 12.15 -6.47 20.15
CA ARG A 6 11.54 -6.30 21.49
C ARG A 6 12.40 -6.90 22.60
N SER A 7 13.10 -8.00 22.34
CA SER A 7 13.98 -8.64 23.33
C SER A 7 15.25 -7.84 23.63
N ALA A 8 15.77 -7.05 22.68
CA ALA A 8 16.97 -6.23 22.90
C ALA A 8 16.75 -5.08 23.90
N CYS A 9 15.53 -4.52 23.96
CA CYS A 9 15.20 -3.45 24.92
C CYS A 9 14.98 -4.01 26.33
N MET A 10 14.47 -5.24 26.44
CA MET A 10 14.28 -5.92 27.73
C MET A 10 15.60 -6.47 28.29
N LEU A 11 16.50 -6.97 27.44
CA LEU A 11 17.87 -7.34 27.82
C LEU A 11 18.69 -6.12 28.28
N GLY A 12 18.53 -4.97 27.62
CA GLY A 12 19.21 -3.73 28.01
C GLY A 12 18.80 -3.24 29.40
N LEU A 13 17.52 -3.34 29.77
CA LEU A 13 17.05 -3.01 31.11
C LEU A 13 17.53 -4.02 32.18
N LEU A 14 17.60 -5.31 31.84
CA LEU A 14 18.10 -6.37 32.75
C LEU A 14 19.61 -6.21 33.02
N LEU A 15 20.40 -5.83 32.01
CA LEU A 15 21.84 -5.58 32.16
C LEU A 15 22.13 -4.32 33.00
N ILE A 16 21.30 -3.28 32.88
CA ILE A 16 21.42 -2.08 33.72
C ILE A 16 21.01 -2.39 35.17
N PHE A 17 20.00 -3.26 35.39
CA PHE A 17 19.64 -3.74 36.72
C PHE A 17 20.73 -4.61 37.36
N ALA A 18 21.39 -5.46 36.57
CA ALA A 18 22.50 -6.29 37.02
C ALA A 18 23.80 -5.51 37.29
N CYS A 19 24.01 -4.36 36.63
CA CYS A 19 25.16 -3.48 36.92
C CYS A 19 24.90 -2.52 38.10
N MET A 20 23.65 -2.11 38.35
CA MET A 20 23.31 -1.18 39.44
C MET A 20 23.07 -1.89 40.79
N ALA A 21 22.60 -3.13 40.76
CA ALA A 21 22.64 -4.01 41.93
C ALA A 21 23.93 -4.83 41.82
N GLY A 22 25.01 -4.43 42.49
CA GLY A 22 26.34 -5.07 42.45
C GLY A 22 26.36 -6.54 42.87
N TYR A 23 25.75 -7.41 42.06
CA TYR A 23 25.79 -8.85 42.20
C TYR A 23 27.02 -9.37 41.47
N ALA A 24 28.10 -9.57 42.23
CA ALA A 24 29.11 -10.53 41.84
C ALA A 24 28.44 -11.91 41.73
N VAL A 25 28.48 -12.50 40.54
CA VAL A 25 28.13 -13.90 40.29
C VAL A 25 29.01 -14.77 41.18
N PRO A 26 28.49 -15.66 42.06
CA PRO A 26 29.34 -16.53 42.83
C PRO A 26 29.82 -17.67 41.93
N ALA A 27 31.09 -17.63 41.54
CA ALA A 27 31.79 -18.79 41.00
C ALA A 27 31.97 -19.81 42.14
N ARG A 28 31.03 -20.76 42.25
CA ARG A 28 31.21 -21.95 43.08
C ARG A 28 32.21 -22.86 42.37
N ALA A 29 33.50 -22.69 42.66
CA ALA A 29 34.55 -23.61 42.23
C ALA A 29 34.81 -24.65 43.32
N THR A 30 34.64 -25.90 42.91
CA THR A 30 35.09 -27.15 43.48
C THR A 30 36.43 -27.05 44.23
N ALA A 31 36.40 -27.21 45.55
CA ALA A 31 37.57 -27.52 46.37
C ALA A 31 37.31 -28.83 47.14
N GLY A 32 37.05 -29.89 46.39
CA GLY A 32 37.29 -31.27 46.82
C GLY A 32 38.40 -31.80 45.93
N GLU A 33 39.29 -32.63 46.48
CA GLU A 33 40.48 -33.23 45.85
C GLU A 33 41.67 -32.28 45.71
N TYR A 34 42.59 -32.32 46.68
CA TYR A 34 44.07 -32.21 46.56
C TYR A 34 44.70 -32.05 47.98
N SER A 35 44.18 -32.74 48.99
CA SER A 35 44.70 -32.72 50.37
C SER A 35 45.61 -33.93 50.67
N SER A 36 46.46 -34.31 49.72
CA SER A 36 47.25 -35.55 49.85
C SER A 36 48.63 -35.47 49.21
N MET A 37 49.39 -34.37 49.40
CA MET A 37 50.81 -34.42 49.02
C MET A 37 51.75 -33.40 49.68
N LEU A 38 51.61 -33.13 50.98
CA LEU A 38 52.72 -32.54 51.75
C LEU A 38 52.69 -33.05 53.20
N ARG A 39 53.45 -34.12 53.49
CA ARG A 39 53.79 -34.53 54.86
C ARG A 39 54.93 -33.63 55.34
N ILE A 40 54.65 -32.77 56.31
CA ILE A 40 55.69 -32.08 57.11
C ILE A 40 55.88 -32.89 58.41
N PRO A 41 57.11 -33.15 58.88
CA PRO A 41 57.35 -33.94 60.09
C PRO A 41 56.92 -33.17 61.35
N ALA A 42 56.40 -33.90 62.34
CA ALA A 42 55.96 -33.35 63.62
C ALA A 42 57.14 -32.80 64.45
N PRO A 43 56.99 -31.66 65.15
CA PRO A 43 57.96 -31.22 66.14
C PRO A 43 57.73 -31.91 67.50
N ASP A 44 58.79 -32.48 68.06
CA ASP A 44 58.86 -32.94 69.45
C ASP A 44 58.86 -31.74 70.41
N ARG A 45 57.68 -31.37 70.93
CA ARG A 45 57.46 -30.85 72.30
C ARG A 45 55.99 -30.47 72.55
N PRO A 46 55.47 -30.64 73.78
CA PRO A 46 54.08 -30.34 74.10
C PRO A 46 53.95 -28.87 74.48
N GLY A 47 53.18 -28.11 73.70
CA GLY A 47 52.84 -26.74 74.03
C GLY A 47 52.29 -26.01 72.82
N ASP A 48 51.04 -25.60 72.94
CA ASP A 48 50.34 -24.59 72.14
C ASP A 48 49.79 -25.05 70.78
N ALA A 49 48.48 -25.25 70.77
CA ALA A 49 47.69 -25.32 69.54
C ALA A 49 47.73 -23.95 68.86
N ASP A 50 48.43 -23.85 67.74
CA ASP A 50 48.42 -22.66 66.88
C ASP A 50 46.99 -22.40 66.39
N VAL A 51 46.46 -21.26 66.83
CA VAL A 51 45.20 -20.67 66.36
C VAL A 51 45.36 -20.36 64.88
N VAL A 52 44.56 -21.00 64.02
CA VAL A 52 44.42 -20.62 62.61
C VAL A 52 44.01 -19.15 62.54
N ASP A 53 44.86 -18.30 61.96
CA ASP A 53 44.59 -16.87 61.81
C ASP A 53 43.50 -16.65 60.74
N GLU A 54 42.25 -16.55 61.21
CA GLU A 54 41.03 -16.24 60.44
C GLU A 54 41.01 -14.79 59.88
N ALA A 55 42.03 -13.97 60.16
CA ALA A 55 42.07 -12.57 59.75
C ALA A 55 41.97 -12.32 58.22
N PRO A 56 42.59 -13.11 57.33
CA PRO A 56 42.56 -12.81 55.88
C PRO A 56 41.18 -13.04 55.25
N LEU A 57 40.42 -14.02 55.78
CA LEU A 57 39.06 -14.31 55.29
C LEU A 57 38.03 -13.29 55.79
N ARG A 58 38.24 -12.73 56.99
CA ARG A 58 37.40 -11.65 57.53
C ARG A 58 37.57 -10.34 56.76
N GLN A 59 38.80 -9.99 56.34
CA GLN A 59 39.06 -8.78 55.55
C GLN A 59 38.43 -8.80 54.15
N ALA A 60 38.30 -9.98 53.51
CA ALA A 60 37.63 -10.09 52.22
C ALA A 60 36.10 -9.93 52.32
N ALA A 61 35.50 -10.32 53.44
CA ALA A 61 34.07 -10.13 53.72
C ALA A 61 33.72 -8.68 54.10
N ASP A 62 34.62 -7.99 54.82
CA ASP A 62 34.46 -6.58 55.23
C ASP A 62 34.48 -5.58 54.04
N GLY A 63 34.98 -6.02 52.88
CA GLY A 63 34.96 -5.24 51.63
C GLY A 63 33.58 -5.16 50.96
N LEU A 64 32.64 -6.06 51.27
CA LEU A 64 31.25 -5.97 50.82
C LEU A 64 30.43 -5.13 51.81
N ARG A 65 30.72 -3.82 51.88
CA ARG A 65 29.83 -2.89 52.59
C ARG A 65 28.44 -2.96 51.96
N SER A 66 27.45 -3.32 52.76
CA SER A 66 26.04 -3.21 52.40
C SER A 66 25.76 -1.78 51.91
N PRO A 67 25.06 -1.60 50.77
CA PRO A 67 24.80 -0.27 50.23
C PRO A 67 24.10 0.58 51.29
N SER A 68 24.59 1.80 51.49
CA SER A 68 23.95 2.73 52.42
C SER A 68 22.52 3.02 51.93
N PRO A 69 21.54 3.19 52.83
CA PRO A 69 20.14 3.37 52.46
C PRO A 69 19.91 4.55 51.47
N SER A 70 20.75 5.57 51.49
CA SER A 70 20.71 6.70 50.55
C SER A 70 21.09 6.33 49.11
N SER A 71 22.01 5.38 48.91
CA SER A 71 22.43 4.92 47.58
C SER A 71 21.33 4.12 46.86
N LEU A 72 20.54 3.34 47.61
CA LEU A 72 19.38 2.60 47.10
C LEU A 72 18.26 3.55 46.67
N VAL A 73 17.98 4.59 47.48
CA VAL A 73 16.98 5.60 47.15
C VAL A 73 17.35 6.36 45.87
N LEU A 74 18.62 6.75 45.72
CA LEU A 74 19.10 7.41 44.50
C LEU A 74 18.98 6.50 43.28
N GLY A 75 19.36 5.23 43.40
CA GLY A 75 19.21 4.24 42.33
C GLY A 75 17.75 4.05 41.88
N LEU A 76 16.81 4.00 42.84
CA LEU A 76 15.38 3.91 42.56
C LEU A 76 14.85 5.17 41.86
N LEU A 77 15.28 6.36 42.29
CA LEU A 77 14.89 7.62 41.64
C LEU A 77 15.37 7.70 40.19
N VAL A 78 16.63 7.29 39.93
CA VAL A 78 17.19 7.24 38.58
C VAL A 78 16.45 6.22 37.72
N ALA A 79 16.17 5.03 38.25
CA ALA A 79 15.41 4.00 37.54
C ALA A 79 14.00 4.47 37.19
N CYS A 80 13.30 5.13 38.13
CA CYS A 80 12.00 5.74 37.89
C CYS A 80 12.05 6.80 36.79
N LEU A 81 13.06 7.67 36.80
CA LEU A 81 13.23 8.72 35.79
C LEU A 81 13.47 8.15 34.39
N VAL A 82 14.29 7.11 34.28
CA VAL A 82 14.52 6.38 33.02
C VAL A 82 13.23 5.70 32.53
N CYS A 83 12.49 5.02 33.42
CA CYS A 83 11.22 4.40 33.09
C CYS A 83 10.20 5.42 32.57
N VAL A 84 10.08 6.58 33.22
CA VAL A 84 9.20 7.67 32.77
C VAL A 84 9.63 8.19 31.40
N GLY A 85 10.92 8.39 31.17
CA GLY A 85 11.46 8.78 29.86
C GLY A 85 11.15 7.76 28.77
N CYS A 86 11.34 6.46 29.04
CA CYS A 86 11.01 5.39 28.10
C CYS A 86 9.51 5.31 27.80
N LEU A 87 8.65 5.48 28.80
CA LEU A 87 7.19 5.51 28.63
C LEU A 87 6.76 6.74 27.82
N GLY A 88 7.32 7.92 28.12
CA GLY A 88 7.10 9.14 27.35
C GLY A 88 7.54 8.98 25.89
N TRP A 89 8.73 8.43 25.66
CA TRP A 89 9.22 8.15 24.31
C TRP A 89 8.35 7.14 23.56
N ASN A 90 7.94 6.05 24.23
CA ASN A 90 7.07 5.05 23.63
C ASN A 90 5.72 5.67 23.24
N THR A 91 5.09 6.46 24.11
CA THR A 91 3.82 7.14 23.79
C THR A 91 3.96 8.10 22.60
N VAL A 92 5.02 8.90 22.54
CA VAL A 92 5.33 9.76 21.38
C VAL A 92 5.51 8.94 20.11
N LEU A 93 6.24 7.82 20.18
CA LEU A 93 6.44 6.92 19.04
C LEU A 93 5.11 6.31 18.55
N GLN A 94 4.26 5.87 19.48
CA GLN A 94 2.93 5.35 19.14
C GLN A 94 2.06 6.42 18.47
N LEU A 95 2.08 7.66 18.98
CA LEU A 95 1.34 8.78 18.38
C LEU A 95 1.85 9.12 16.98
N ARG A 96 3.17 9.10 16.77
CA ARG A 96 3.78 9.35 15.46
C ARG A 96 3.41 8.26 14.45
N LEU A 97 3.42 6.99 14.87
CA LEU A 97 2.97 5.87 14.03
C LEU A 97 1.48 5.98 13.66
N ARG A 98 0.62 6.33 14.62
CA ARG A 98 -0.82 6.55 14.35
C ARG A 98 -1.06 7.70 13.37
N ARG A 99 -0.31 8.79 13.47
CA ARG A 99 -0.38 9.92 12.52
C ARG A 99 0.00 9.48 11.11
N TRP A 100 1.11 8.74 10.97
CA TRP A 100 1.54 8.21 9.68
C TRP A 100 0.50 7.28 9.06
N GLN A 101 -0.07 6.37 9.86
CA GLN A 101 -1.15 5.50 9.41
C GLN A 101 -2.41 6.27 8.96
N ARG A 102 -2.76 7.38 9.62
CA ARG A 102 -3.90 8.20 9.21
C ARG A 102 -3.66 8.95 7.91
N THR A 103 -2.47 9.50 7.71
CA THR A 103 -2.11 10.16 6.45
C THR A 103 -2.08 9.17 5.29
N GLU A 104 -1.52 7.98 5.52
CA GLU A 104 -1.51 6.89 4.53
C GLU A 104 -2.94 6.39 4.23
N ALA A 105 -3.78 6.23 5.26
CA ALA A 105 -5.16 5.81 5.08
C ALA A 105 -6.03 6.86 4.37
N ASP A 106 -5.84 8.16 4.64
CA ASP A 106 -6.53 9.24 3.93
C ASP A 106 -6.12 9.27 2.45
N LEU A 107 -4.82 9.10 2.16
CA LEU A 107 -4.33 9.01 0.78
C LEU A 107 -4.89 7.78 0.06
N SER A 108 -4.81 6.60 0.70
CA SER A 108 -5.35 5.35 0.17
C SER A 108 -6.86 5.42 -0.03
N GLY A 109 -7.59 6.04 0.90
CA GLY A 109 -9.05 6.23 0.80
C GLY A 109 -9.43 7.15 -0.35
N ARG A 110 -8.72 8.27 -0.52
CA ARG A 110 -8.93 9.19 -1.65
C ARG A 110 -8.62 8.54 -3.00
N LEU A 111 -7.61 7.68 -3.07
CA LEU A 111 -7.29 6.92 -4.30
C LEU A 111 -8.33 5.84 -4.60
N ALA A 112 -8.74 5.07 -3.58
CA ALA A 112 -9.76 4.04 -3.72
C ALA A 112 -11.10 4.61 -4.18
N LEU A 113 -11.52 5.75 -3.62
CA LEU A 113 -12.74 6.44 -4.07
C LEU A 113 -12.65 6.86 -5.53
N LYS A 114 -11.54 7.51 -5.95
CA LYS A 114 -11.35 7.92 -7.35
C LYS A 114 -11.40 6.74 -8.32
N GLN A 115 -10.75 5.64 -7.95
CA GLN A 115 -10.75 4.41 -8.74
C GLN A 115 -12.16 3.83 -8.86
N ALA A 116 -12.89 3.74 -7.73
CA ALA A 116 -14.27 3.24 -7.70
C ALA A 116 -15.24 4.10 -8.53
N LEU A 117 -15.06 5.42 -8.56
CA LEU A 117 -15.89 6.30 -9.39
C LEU A 117 -15.72 6.02 -10.88
N VAL A 118 -14.48 5.81 -11.33
CA VAL A 118 -14.17 5.50 -12.73
C VAL A 118 -14.61 4.08 -13.10
N ASP A 119 -14.41 3.12 -12.20
CA ASP A 119 -14.82 1.72 -12.38
C ASP A 119 -16.34 1.51 -12.28
N GLY A 120 -17.07 2.44 -11.65
CA GLY A 120 -18.54 2.45 -11.62
C GLY A 120 -19.19 2.92 -12.94
N ILE A 121 -18.42 3.49 -13.87
CA ILE A 121 -18.94 3.89 -15.19
C ILE A 121 -19.20 2.62 -16.01
N PRO A 122 -20.44 2.35 -16.47
CA PRO A 122 -20.79 1.11 -17.16
C PRO A 122 -20.25 1.03 -18.59
N TYR A 123 -19.53 2.06 -19.04
CA TYR A 123 -18.98 2.16 -20.38
C TYR A 123 -17.45 2.10 -20.35
N PRO A 124 -16.81 1.56 -21.39
CA PRO A 124 -15.36 1.65 -21.55
C PRO A 124 -14.87 3.09 -21.52
N VAL A 125 -14.02 3.41 -20.55
CA VAL A 125 -13.39 4.73 -20.44
C VAL A 125 -11.89 4.57 -20.26
N SER A 126 -11.15 5.43 -20.97
CA SER A 126 -9.70 5.50 -20.94
C SER A 126 -9.22 6.94 -20.81
N ILE A 127 -8.10 7.11 -20.11
CA ILE A 127 -7.34 8.35 -20.06
C ILE A 127 -6.05 8.11 -20.83
N ARG A 128 -5.72 9.02 -21.75
CA ARG A 128 -4.55 8.95 -22.62
C ARG A 128 -3.69 10.19 -22.50
N THR A 129 -2.40 10.04 -22.80
CA THR A 129 -1.47 11.16 -22.94
C THR A 129 -1.80 11.98 -24.19
N LEU A 130 -1.16 13.14 -24.35
CA LEU A 130 -1.31 14.00 -25.53
C LEU A 130 -0.89 13.29 -26.84
N ASP A 131 0.05 12.35 -26.75
CA ASP A 131 0.49 11.50 -27.86
C ASP A 131 -0.40 10.26 -28.07
N GLY A 132 -1.49 10.14 -27.31
CA GLY A 132 -2.47 9.05 -27.44
C GLY A 132 -2.12 7.74 -26.74
N ARG A 133 -1.09 7.69 -25.90
CA ARG A 133 -0.73 6.49 -25.12
C ARG A 133 -1.65 6.30 -23.92
N LEU A 134 -2.03 5.06 -23.61
CA LEU A 134 -2.90 4.78 -22.48
C LEU A 134 -2.22 5.05 -21.13
N LEU A 135 -2.81 5.94 -20.33
CA LEU A 135 -2.35 6.27 -18.97
C LEU A 135 -3.16 5.50 -17.93
N ALA A 136 -4.48 5.51 -18.05
CA ALA A 136 -5.38 4.79 -17.16
C ALA A 136 -6.64 4.32 -17.91
N CYS A 137 -7.31 3.32 -17.38
CA CYS A 137 -8.60 2.85 -17.90
C CYS A 137 -9.43 2.26 -16.77
N ASN A 138 -10.75 2.30 -16.95
CA ASN A 138 -11.67 1.62 -16.06
C ASN A 138 -11.72 0.12 -16.34
N ARG A 139 -12.33 -0.64 -15.44
CA ARG A 139 -12.50 -2.09 -15.60
C ARG A 139 -13.26 -2.46 -16.88
N ASN A 140 -14.33 -1.73 -17.21
CA ASN A 140 -15.14 -2.04 -18.40
C ASN A 140 -14.35 -1.90 -19.71
N TYR A 141 -13.35 -1.02 -19.78
CA TYR A 141 -12.43 -0.94 -20.92
C TYR A 141 -11.61 -2.22 -21.09
N LEU A 142 -11.06 -2.75 -20.00
CA LEU A 142 -10.28 -3.99 -20.01
C LEU A 142 -11.14 -5.20 -20.36
N GLU A 143 -12.35 -5.29 -19.81
CA GLU A 143 -13.29 -6.37 -20.10
C GLU A 143 -13.77 -6.33 -21.55
N SER A 144 -14.13 -5.14 -22.06
CA SER A 144 -14.64 -4.98 -23.44
C SER A 144 -13.60 -5.30 -24.50
N LEU A 145 -12.32 -4.99 -24.21
CA LEU A 145 -11.21 -5.32 -25.09
C LEU A 145 -10.53 -6.64 -24.71
N ARG A 146 -11.00 -7.35 -23.69
CA ARG A 146 -10.39 -8.60 -23.17
C ARG A 146 -8.88 -8.50 -22.95
N MET A 147 -8.42 -7.37 -22.42
CA MET A 147 -7.00 -7.10 -22.12
C MET A 147 -6.72 -7.14 -20.63
N THR A 148 -5.50 -7.52 -20.24
CA THR A 148 -5.04 -7.27 -18.86
C THR A 148 -4.57 -5.82 -18.71
N ARG A 149 -4.52 -5.33 -17.46
CA ARG A 149 -4.07 -3.97 -17.17
C ARG A 149 -2.60 -3.76 -17.57
N GLU A 150 -1.78 -4.79 -17.46
CA GLU A 150 -0.37 -4.79 -17.85
C GLU A 150 -0.21 -4.64 -19.36
N GLN A 151 -1.02 -5.37 -20.14
CA GLN A 151 -1.03 -5.27 -21.60
C GLN A 151 -1.56 -3.92 -22.08
N ALA A 152 -2.55 -3.37 -21.40
CA ALA A 152 -3.18 -2.13 -21.81
C ALA A 152 -2.27 -0.90 -21.59
N ARG A 153 -1.46 -0.90 -20.53
CA ARG A 153 -0.69 0.29 -20.10
C ARG A 153 0.28 0.76 -21.18
N GLY A 154 0.22 2.04 -21.54
CA GLY A 154 1.15 2.69 -22.46
C GLY A 154 0.92 2.40 -23.95
N THR A 155 -0.07 1.58 -24.29
CA THR A 155 -0.40 1.22 -25.68
C THR A 155 -1.12 2.34 -26.42
N LEU A 156 -0.87 2.43 -27.72
CA LEU A 156 -1.68 3.21 -28.65
C LEU A 156 -2.91 2.41 -29.06
N LEU A 157 -3.96 3.11 -29.51
CA LEU A 157 -5.14 2.48 -30.11
C LEU A 157 -4.76 1.61 -31.32
N THR A 158 -3.72 2.00 -32.05
CA THR A 158 -3.20 1.31 -33.24
C THR A 158 -2.34 0.09 -32.92
N ASP A 159 -1.86 -0.04 -31.69
CA ASP A 159 -1.04 -1.19 -31.25
C ASP A 159 -1.93 -2.41 -30.90
N SER A 160 -3.25 -2.22 -30.93
CA SER A 160 -4.25 -3.17 -30.48
C SER A 160 -4.95 -3.82 -31.66
N ASP A 161 -4.89 -5.15 -31.74
CA ASP A 161 -5.62 -5.94 -32.74
C ASP A 161 -7.12 -6.05 -32.43
N TRP A 162 -7.55 -5.57 -31.26
CA TRP A 162 -8.93 -5.67 -30.79
C TRP A 162 -9.90 -4.78 -31.56
N VAL A 163 -9.40 -3.68 -32.15
CA VAL A 163 -10.17 -2.72 -32.94
C VAL A 163 -9.70 -2.82 -34.38
N GLU A 164 -10.64 -2.81 -35.32
CA GLU A 164 -10.30 -2.76 -36.75
C GLU A 164 -9.30 -1.63 -37.04
N GLY A 165 -8.16 -1.96 -37.69
CA GLY A 165 -7.04 -1.02 -37.84
C GLY A 165 -7.38 0.30 -38.52
N SER A 166 -8.35 0.31 -39.45
CA SER A 166 -8.84 1.53 -40.09
C SER A 166 -9.49 2.48 -39.07
N LYS A 167 -10.35 1.94 -38.21
CA LYS A 167 -11.06 2.66 -37.15
C LYS A 167 -10.15 3.00 -35.98
N ALA A 168 -9.22 2.13 -35.62
CA ALA A 168 -8.19 2.41 -34.62
C ALA A 168 -7.35 3.64 -35.00
N ARG A 169 -6.94 3.74 -36.29
CA ARG A 169 -6.24 4.93 -36.81
C ARG A 169 -7.12 6.18 -36.78
N LEU A 170 -8.39 6.06 -37.17
CA LEU A 170 -9.34 7.19 -37.10
C LEU A 170 -9.50 7.70 -35.66
N MET A 171 -9.76 6.81 -34.70
CA MET A 171 -9.89 7.16 -33.28
C MET A 171 -8.60 7.78 -32.73
N HIS A 172 -7.43 7.26 -33.13
CA HIS A 172 -6.14 7.84 -32.75
C HIS A 172 -5.94 9.24 -33.34
N GLN A 173 -6.30 9.47 -34.60
CA GLN A 173 -6.25 10.80 -35.22
C GLN A 173 -7.19 11.78 -34.53
N GLN A 174 -8.40 11.34 -34.13
CA GLN A 174 -9.32 12.14 -33.32
C GLN A 174 -8.68 12.55 -32.00
N CYS A 175 -8.01 11.63 -31.31
CA CYS A 175 -7.25 11.93 -30.09
C CYS A 175 -6.22 13.05 -30.32
N LEU A 176 -5.39 12.93 -31.35
CA LEU A 176 -4.37 13.92 -31.69
C LEU A 176 -4.96 15.26 -32.13
N ALA A 177 -6.13 15.27 -32.77
CA ALA A 177 -6.84 16.49 -33.12
C ALA A 177 -7.36 17.22 -31.87
N VAL A 178 -7.97 16.49 -30.92
CA VAL A 178 -8.44 17.05 -29.65
C VAL A 178 -7.27 17.52 -28.77
N ALA A 179 -6.15 16.79 -28.76
CA ALA A 179 -4.95 17.21 -28.03
C ALA A 179 -4.42 18.57 -28.52
N ARG A 180 -4.43 18.78 -29.85
CA ARG A 180 -3.95 20.03 -30.47
C ARG A 180 -4.95 21.17 -30.38
N GLY A 181 -6.21 20.90 -30.69
CA GLY A 181 -7.27 21.92 -30.76
C GLY A 181 -7.93 22.23 -29.42
N GLY A 182 -7.90 21.29 -28.47
CA GLY A 182 -8.56 21.42 -27.17
C GLY A 182 -10.10 21.41 -27.24
N THR A 183 -10.68 21.03 -28.36
CA THR A 183 -12.13 20.93 -28.57
C THR A 183 -12.54 19.47 -28.52
N ALA A 184 -13.59 19.14 -27.75
CA ALA A 184 -14.09 17.78 -27.66
C ALA A 184 -14.59 17.27 -29.03
N SER A 185 -14.45 15.97 -29.27
CA SER A 185 -14.92 15.29 -30.47
C SER A 185 -15.89 14.19 -30.08
N PHE A 186 -17.00 14.11 -30.82
CA PHE A 186 -18.05 13.11 -30.67
C PHE A 186 -18.36 12.55 -32.04
N THR A 187 -18.45 11.24 -32.19
CA THR A 187 -18.65 10.60 -33.49
C THR A 187 -19.35 9.27 -33.33
N ASP A 188 -20.44 9.11 -34.08
CA ASP A 188 -21.09 7.80 -34.25
C ASP A 188 -20.38 7.05 -35.37
N MET A 189 -20.02 5.78 -35.13
CA MET A 189 -19.38 4.96 -36.14
C MET A 189 -19.65 3.47 -35.95
N ALA A 190 -19.83 2.77 -37.07
CA ALA A 190 -19.68 1.33 -37.10
C ALA A 190 -18.20 0.95 -36.97
N VAL A 191 -17.90 0.05 -36.03
CA VAL A 191 -16.55 -0.45 -35.77
C VAL A 191 -16.59 -1.92 -35.37
N ARG A 192 -15.58 -2.69 -35.79
CA ARG A 192 -15.38 -4.04 -35.31
C ARG A 192 -14.51 -4.03 -34.07
N ILE A 193 -15.07 -4.47 -32.94
CA ILE A 193 -14.37 -4.60 -31.65
C ILE A 193 -14.49 -6.05 -31.19
N GLY A 194 -13.36 -6.71 -30.92
CA GLY A 194 -13.35 -8.11 -30.47
C GLY A 194 -14.02 -9.08 -31.46
N GLY A 195 -13.98 -8.76 -32.76
CA GLY A 195 -14.63 -9.52 -33.83
C GLY A 195 -16.09 -9.17 -34.11
N GLN A 196 -16.78 -8.50 -33.19
CA GLN A 196 -18.18 -8.10 -33.33
C GLN A 196 -18.30 -6.73 -34.00
N LEU A 197 -19.22 -6.59 -34.96
CA LEU A 197 -19.57 -5.29 -35.55
C LEU A 197 -20.56 -4.56 -34.62
N LEU A 198 -20.18 -3.38 -34.17
CA LEU A 198 -20.97 -2.53 -33.27
C LEU A 198 -21.16 -1.16 -33.90
N GLU A 199 -22.35 -0.58 -33.71
CA GLU A 199 -22.54 0.87 -33.85
C GLU A 199 -22.17 1.50 -32.51
N ILE A 200 -21.16 2.36 -32.49
CA ILE A 200 -20.73 3.02 -31.25
C ILE A 200 -20.88 4.52 -31.34
N HIS A 201 -21.22 5.14 -30.22
CA HIS A 201 -21.01 6.55 -29.97
C HIS A 201 -19.64 6.72 -29.29
N HIS A 202 -18.65 7.24 -30.02
CA HIS A 202 -17.29 7.48 -29.52
C HIS A 202 -17.11 8.95 -29.12
N TRP A 203 -16.45 9.20 -27.99
CA TRP A 203 -16.07 10.54 -27.56
C TRP A 203 -14.61 10.65 -27.17
N VAL A 204 -14.07 11.86 -27.34
CA VAL A 204 -12.73 12.28 -26.93
C VAL A 204 -12.85 13.68 -26.33
N THR A 205 -12.50 13.83 -25.06
CA THR A 205 -12.55 15.11 -24.35
C THR A 205 -11.19 15.45 -23.74
N PRO A 206 -10.75 16.73 -23.79
CA PRO A 206 -9.49 17.12 -23.16
C PRO A 206 -9.67 17.23 -21.64
N TYR A 207 -8.76 16.63 -20.89
CA TYR A 207 -8.65 16.81 -19.45
C TYR A 207 -7.66 17.93 -19.15
N ARG A 208 -8.12 18.99 -18.45
CA ARG A 208 -7.36 20.22 -18.22
C ARG A 208 -6.95 20.40 -16.76
N ASP A 209 -5.82 21.07 -16.54
CA ASP A 209 -5.45 21.57 -15.22
C ASP A 209 -6.24 22.83 -14.83
N ARG A 210 -5.99 23.35 -13.63
CA ARG A 210 -6.63 24.57 -13.12
C ARG A 210 -6.30 25.83 -13.93
N GLN A 211 -5.25 25.79 -14.75
CA GLN A 211 -4.79 26.89 -15.60
C GLN A 211 -5.32 26.74 -17.04
N GLY A 212 -6.17 25.74 -17.29
CA GLY A 212 -6.78 25.48 -18.60
C GLY A 212 -5.87 24.72 -19.57
N ARG A 213 -4.66 24.29 -19.16
CA ARG A 213 -3.76 23.53 -20.03
C ARG A 213 -4.24 22.09 -20.14
N VAL A 214 -4.22 21.54 -21.35
CA VAL A 214 -4.59 20.14 -21.60
C VAL A 214 -3.49 19.23 -21.03
N LEU A 215 -3.83 18.42 -20.03
CA LEU A 215 -2.95 17.43 -19.42
C LEU A 215 -3.02 16.06 -20.12
N GLY A 216 -4.15 15.77 -20.76
CA GLY A 216 -4.40 14.50 -21.42
C GLY A 216 -5.79 14.45 -22.04
N LEU A 217 -6.19 13.25 -22.46
CA LEU A 217 -7.44 13.00 -23.16
C LEU A 217 -8.25 11.95 -22.40
N MET A 218 -9.55 12.16 -22.24
CA MET A 218 -10.48 11.16 -21.74
C MET A 218 -11.36 10.70 -22.90
N ASN A 219 -11.38 9.39 -23.13
CA ASN A 219 -12.06 8.80 -24.27
C ASN A 219 -12.89 7.61 -23.83
N GLY A 220 -13.96 7.33 -24.55
CA GLY A 220 -14.75 6.14 -24.34
C GLY A 220 -15.74 5.92 -25.46
N TRP A 221 -16.48 4.83 -25.36
CA TRP A 221 -17.56 4.54 -26.30
C TRP A 221 -18.76 3.88 -25.62
N ILE A 222 -19.92 4.07 -26.22
CA ILE A 222 -21.18 3.42 -25.85
C ILE A 222 -21.65 2.63 -27.06
N ASP A 223 -22.05 1.38 -26.84
CA ASP A 223 -22.75 0.59 -27.86
C ASP A 223 -24.17 1.15 -28.05
N ILE A 224 -24.45 1.63 -29.25
CA ILE A 224 -25.76 2.16 -29.67
C ILE A 224 -26.42 1.26 -30.72
N THR A 225 -25.92 0.03 -30.93
CA THR A 225 -26.40 -0.91 -31.95
C THR A 225 -27.88 -1.21 -31.80
N GLU A 226 -28.34 -1.53 -30.58
CA GLU A 226 -29.74 -1.82 -30.32
C GLU A 226 -30.63 -0.59 -30.53
N ARG A 227 -30.16 0.57 -30.06
CA ARG A 227 -30.86 1.85 -30.25
C ARG A 227 -31.04 2.16 -31.73
N GLU A 228 -29.98 2.04 -32.53
CA GLU A 228 -30.04 2.30 -33.98
C GLU A 228 -30.86 1.24 -34.72
N ARG A 229 -30.87 -0.02 -34.24
CA ARG A 229 -31.76 -1.06 -34.77
C ARG A 229 -33.23 -0.72 -34.53
N LEU A 230 -33.60 -0.37 -33.31
CA LEU A 230 -34.97 0.01 -32.95
C LEU A 230 -35.42 1.27 -33.69
N ALA A 231 -34.55 2.28 -33.78
CA ALA A 231 -34.84 3.50 -34.52
C ALA A 231 -35.10 3.22 -36.02
N ARG A 232 -34.31 2.33 -36.64
CA ARG A 232 -34.53 1.92 -38.03
C ARG A 232 -35.85 1.15 -38.20
N GLN A 233 -36.17 0.23 -37.30
CA GLN A 233 -37.43 -0.52 -37.33
C GLN A 233 -38.64 0.41 -37.20
N LEU A 234 -38.57 1.40 -36.32
CA LEU A 234 -39.63 2.38 -36.13
C LEU A 234 -39.84 3.24 -37.40
N ARG A 235 -38.75 3.75 -37.99
CA ARG A 235 -38.81 4.53 -39.24
C ARG A 235 -39.44 3.72 -40.38
N GLU A 236 -39.09 2.44 -40.47
CA GLU A 236 -39.63 1.54 -41.50
C GLU A 236 -41.12 1.26 -41.30
N ALA A 237 -41.54 0.96 -40.07
CA ALA A 237 -42.96 0.76 -39.75
C ALA A 237 -43.79 2.02 -40.03
N MET A 238 -43.25 3.20 -39.72
CA MET A 238 -43.93 4.47 -39.98
C MET A 238 -44.07 4.73 -41.48
N ARG A 239 -43.02 4.45 -42.27
CA ARG A 239 -43.07 4.56 -43.73
C ARG A 239 -44.13 3.64 -44.34
N GLN A 240 -44.21 2.39 -43.88
CA GLN A 240 -45.22 1.44 -44.33
C GLN A 240 -46.64 1.87 -43.97
N ALA A 241 -46.84 2.42 -42.77
CA ALA A 241 -48.14 2.95 -42.35
C ALA A 241 -48.57 4.17 -43.19
N ASP A 242 -47.65 5.09 -43.48
CA ASP A 242 -47.91 6.27 -44.30
C ASP A 242 -48.24 5.89 -45.76
N GLU A 243 -47.51 4.94 -46.33
CA GLU A 243 -47.79 4.40 -47.66
C GLU A 243 -49.18 3.75 -47.74
N ALA A 244 -49.55 2.95 -46.73
CA ALA A 244 -50.88 2.35 -46.66
C ALA A 244 -51.99 3.39 -46.50
N ASN A 245 -51.75 4.45 -45.72
CA ASN A 245 -52.71 5.52 -45.52
C ASN A 245 -52.91 6.35 -46.80
N ARG A 246 -51.81 6.71 -47.48
CA ARG A 246 -51.87 7.39 -48.79
C ARG A 246 -52.61 6.56 -49.84
N ALA A 247 -52.34 5.26 -49.93
CA ALA A 247 -53.04 4.37 -50.85
C ALA A 247 -54.56 4.35 -50.60
N LYS A 248 -54.98 4.31 -49.32
CA LYS A 248 -56.40 4.41 -48.94
C LYS A 248 -57.01 5.76 -49.33
N SER A 249 -56.31 6.88 -49.09
CA SER A 249 -56.81 8.20 -49.45
C SER A 249 -56.99 8.36 -50.97
N VAL A 250 -56.04 7.88 -51.77
CA VAL A 250 -56.15 7.91 -53.24
C VAL A 250 -57.33 7.05 -53.70
N PHE A 251 -57.49 5.85 -53.16
CA PHE A 251 -58.63 5.00 -53.48
C PHE A 251 -59.97 5.69 -53.18
N LEU A 252 -60.12 6.30 -52.00
CA LEU A 252 -61.35 7.00 -51.62
C LEU A 252 -61.62 8.27 -52.44
N ALA A 253 -60.59 8.94 -52.97
CA ALA A 253 -60.74 10.15 -53.77
C ALA A 253 -61.03 9.89 -55.26
N THR A 254 -60.83 8.66 -55.73
CA THR A 254 -61.02 8.28 -57.16
C THR A 254 -62.35 7.55 -57.41
N MET A 255 -63.14 7.28 -56.36
CA MET A 255 -64.54 6.84 -56.45
C MET A 255 -65.48 8.03 -56.44
#